data_AF-A0A4V1SVC2-F1
#
_entry.id   AF-A0A4V1SVC2-F1
#
_cell.length_a   1.000
_cell.length_b   1.000
_cell.length_c   1.000
_cell.angle_alpha   90.00
_cell.angle_beta   90.00
_cell.angle_gamma   90.00
#
_symmetry.space_group_name_H-M   'P 1'
#
loop_
_entity.id
_entity.type
_entity.pdbx_description
1 polymer ?
#
loop_
_entity_poly.entity_id
_entity_poly.type
_entity_poly.pdbx_seq_one_letter_code
_entity_poly.pdbx_strand_id
1 'polypeptide(L)'
;TGAINGLLGWYMIREGKKMLSITIEGDGRHLITDAVMSAGLVIGLVLIDLTKIAVLDSLLSIAIGLFIVYTAYKLVRKSVAGLMDETDFSMVDEVLQILNKNREIEWIDIHNLRAQRYGNELHIDCHMTLPNYFDLTRVHHEVSKADELVNQFGNIKTEFFIHADPCIPECCFYCRMPNCPIRSQEKTEDYIWDMARVAQNNKHFATETIVIAHE
;
A
#
# COMPACT_ATOMS: atom_id res chain seq x y z
N THR A 1 25.38 19.39 19.10
CA THR A 1 24.03 19.22 18.52
C THR A 1 23.98 18.05 17.55
N GLY A 2 24.85 17.97 16.53
CA GLY A 2 24.85 16.86 15.55
C GLY A 2 24.89 15.45 16.15
N ALA A 3 25.77 15.17 17.13
CA ALA A 3 25.83 13.85 17.78
C ALA A 3 24.54 13.48 18.53
N ILE A 4 23.88 14.48 19.14
CA ILE A 4 22.60 14.28 19.84
C ILE A 4 21.49 13.97 18.82
N ASN A 5 21.44 14.72 17.71
CA ASN A 5 20.50 14.45 16.62
C ASN A 5 20.71 13.06 16.01
N GLY A 6 21.95 12.63 15.82
CA GLY A 6 22.27 11.29 15.31
C GLY A 6 21.79 10.17 16.24
N LEU A 7 22.05 10.29 17.54
CA LEU A 7 21.59 9.32 18.54
C LEU A 7 20.06 9.28 18.65
N LEU A 8 19.42 10.46 18.72
CA LEU A 8 17.96 10.56 18.77
C LEU A 8 17.32 10.01 17.50
N GLY A 9 17.86 10.36 16.33
CA GLY A 9 17.38 9.87 15.05
C GLY A 9 17.49 8.35 14.92
N TRP A 10 18.60 7.75 15.37
CA TRP A 10 18.75 6.31 15.42
C TRP A 10 17.72 5.63 16.35
N TYR A 11 17.49 6.21 17.53
CA TYR A 11 16.47 5.72 18.46
C TYR A 11 15.07 5.80 17.86
N MET A 12 14.72 6.92 17.23
CA MET A 12 13.42 7.11 16.57
C MET A 12 13.22 6.13 15.42
N ILE A 13 14.22 5.87 14.57
CA ILE A 13 14.11 4.86 13.51
C ILE A 13 13.86 3.47 14.10
N ARG A 14 14.54 3.14 15.20
CA ARG A 14 14.38 1.83 15.85
C ARG A 14 12.98 1.65 16.42
N GLU A 15 12.45 2.64 17.13
CA GLU A 15 11.12 2.55 17.72
C GLU A 15 10.01 2.72 16.66
N GLY A 16 10.20 3.61 15.67
CA GLY A 16 9.27 3.80 14.56
C GLY A 16 9.04 2.51 13.76
N LYS A 17 10.09 1.72 13.54
CA LYS A 17 9.96 0.39 12.90
C LYS A 17 9.16 -0.60 13.73
N LYS A 18 9.34 -0.61 15.05
CA LYS A 18 8.57 -1.50 15.95
C LYS A 18 7.09 -1.11 15.98
N MET A 19 6.80 0.18 15.88
CA MET A 19 5.44 0.72 15.90
C MET A 19 4.78 0.79 14.51
N LEU A 20 5.47 0.36 13.46
CA LEU A 20 5.03 0.51 12.06
C LEU A 20 4.66 1.97 11.71
N SER A 21 5.34 2.95 12.33
CA SER A 21 5.06 4.37 12.16
C SER A 21 6.02 5.00 11.16
N ILE A 22 5.52 5.28 9.97
CA ILE A 22 6.26 5.95 8.90
C ILE A 22 6.70 7.36 9.33
N THR A 23 5.88 8.06 10.13
CA THR A 23 6.17 9.41 10.62
C THR A 23 7.38 9.42 11.55
N ILE A 24 7.39 8.56 12.57
CA ILE A 24 8.51 8.48 13.52
C ILE A 24 9.80 8.04 12.82
N GLU A 25 9.72 7.06 11.91
CA GLU A 25 10.88 6.66 11.11
C GLU A 25 11.38 7.80 10.22
N GLY A 26 10.47 8.54 9.60
CA GLY A 26 10.76 9.70 8.75
C GLY A 26 11.52 10.79 9.51
N ASP A 27 11.01 11.19 10.67
CA ASP A 27 11.64 12.18 11.54
C ASP A 27 13.00 11.71 12.04
N GLY A 28 13.12 10.42 12.39
CA GLY A 28 14.41 9.84 12.79
C GLY A 28 15.45 9.89 11.67
N ARG A 29 15.07 9.60 10.43
CA ARG A 29 15.95 9.72 9.24
C ARG A 29 16.31 11.19 8.95
N HIS A 30 15.40 12.12 9.20
CA HIS A 30 15.68 13.55 9.08
C HIS A 30 16.79 13.96 10.06
N LEU A 31 16.66 13.59 11.34
CA LEU A 31 17.66 13.91 12.37
C LEU A 31 19.04 13.30 12.08
N ILE A 32 19.09 12.08 11.53
CA ILE A 32 20.36 11.49 11.08
C ILE A 32 20.96 12.30 9.93
N THR A 33 20.14 12.73 8.98
CA THR A 33 20.61 13.55 7.85
C THR A 33 21.18 14.88 8.35
N ASP A 34 20.52 15.53 9.32
CA ASP A 34 21.03 16.75 9.95
C ASP A 34 22.36 16.53 10.67
N ALA A 35 22.52 15.38 11.34
CA ALA A 35 23.77 15.01 12.00
C ALA A 35 24.92 14.83 10.99
N VAL A 36 24.65 14.15 9.87
CA VAL A 36 25.61 13.94 8.78
C VAL A 36 25.99 15.28 8.14
N MET A 37 25.02 16.14 7.87
CA MET A 37 25.27 17.46 7.30
C MET A 37 26.10 18.35 8.23
N SER A 38 25.78 18.35 9.53
CA SER A 38 26.55 19.08 10.54
C SER A 38 28.00 18.59 10.61
N ALA A 39 28.21 17.27 10.56
CA ALA A 39 29.54 16.68 10.54
C ALA A 39 30.31 17.05 9.26
N GLY A 40 29.64 16.99 8.10
CA GLY A 40 30.22 17.37 6.81
C GLY A 40 30.68 18.84 6.78
N LEU A 41 29.90 19.76 7.35
CA LEU A 41 30.27 21.16 7.46
C LEU A 41 31.52 21.37 8.33
N VAL A 42 31.57 20.73 9.51
CA VAL A 42 32.73 20.81 10.41
C VAL A 42 33.98 20.26 9.73
N ILE A 43 33.88 19.09 9.07
CA ILE A 43 34.99 18.49 8.33
C ILE A 43 35.45 19.43 7.21
N GLY A 44 34.52 20.04 6.47
CA GLY A 44 34.83 21.01 5.42
C GLY A 44 35.59 22.23 5.94
N LEU A 45 35.15 22.81 7.05
CA LEU A 45 35.83 23.94 7.69
C LEU A 45 37.25 23.58 8.16
N VAL A 46 37.42 22.40 8.76
CA VAL A 46 38.75 21.90 9.17
C VAL A 46 39.67 21.71 7.96
N LEU A 47 39.16 21.18 6.85
CA LEU A 47 39.93 21.03 5.61
C LEU A 47 40.35 22.38 5.01
N ILE A 48 39.46 23.38 5.01
CA ILE A 48 39.78 24.73 4.56
C ILE A 48 40.86 25.35 5.44
N ASP A 49 40.75 25.18 6.77
CA ASP A 49 41.74 25.73 7.69
C ASP A 49 43.14 25.10 7.50
N LEU A 50 43.21 23.80 7.23
CA LEU A 50 44.48 23.10 6.99
C LEU A 50 45.08 23.40 5.61
N THR A 51 44.26 23.48 4.57
CA THR A 51 44.73 23.66 3.19
C THR A 51 44.97 25.13 2.82
N LYS A 52 44.30 26.07 3.50
CA LYS A 52 44.32 27.52 3.21
C LYS A 52 43.92 27.89 1.77
N ILE A 53 43.21 26.99 1.07
CA ILE A 53 42.74 27.21 -0.31
C ILE A 53 41.38 27.92 -0.26
N ALA A 54 41.32 29.19 -0.64
CA ALA A 54 40.08 29.97 -0.62
C ALA A 54 39.00 29.44 -1.57
N VAL A 55 39.38 28.82 -2.69
CA VAL A 55 38.43 28.25 -3.68
C VAL A 55 37.66 27.05 -3.11
N LEU A 56 38.21 26.38 -2.10
CA LEU A 56 37.60 25.19 -1.51
C LEU A 56 36.26 25.51 -0.83
N ASP A 57 36.13 26.69 -0.22
CA ASP A 57 34.90 27.14 0.44
C ASP A 57 33.73 27.29 -0.54
N SER A 58 33.97 27.91 -1.70
CA SER A 58 32.97 28.06 -2.76
C SER A 58 32.51 26.71 -3.31
N LEU A 59 33.45 25.78 -3.55
CA LEU A 59 33.12 24.44 -4.04
C LEU A 59 32.32 23.64 -3.01
N LEU A 60 32.72 23.69 -1.74
CA LEU A 60 32.06 22.98 -0.65
C LEU A 60 30.64 23.52 -0.43
N SER A 61 30.47 24.84 -0.48
CA SER A 61 29.17 25.51 -0.37
C SER A 61 28.21 25.11 -1.49
N ILE A 62 28.69 25.05 -2.73
CA ILE A 62 27.88 24.59 -3.87
C ILE A 62 27.48 23.12 -3.70
N ALA A 63 28.42 22.26 -3.32
CA ALA A 63 28.17 20.83 -3.12
C ALA A 63 27.11 20.58 -2.02
N ILE A 64 27.24 21.27 -0.88
CA ILE A 64 26.29 21.21 0.22
C ILE A 64 24.92 21.74 -0.22
N GLY A 65 24.88 22.87 -0.93
CA GLY A 65 23.63 23.45 -1.44
C GLY A 65 22.87 22.49 -2.35
N LEU A 66 23.56 21.85 -3.29
CA LEU A 66 22.97 20.83 -4.17
C LEU A 66 22.45 19.63 -3.38
N PHE A 67 23.18 19.16 -2.38
CA PHE A 67 22.75 18.06 -1.52
C PHE A 67 21.48 18.40 -0.72
N ILE A 68 21.39 19.61 -0.17
CA ILE A 68 20.20 20.10 0.53
C ILE A 68 18.99 20.13 -0.42
N VAL A 69 19.15 20.71 -1.61
CA VAL A 69 18.08 20.78 -2.63
C VAL A 69 17.61 19.38 -3.02
N TYR A 70 18.53 18.46 -3.27
CA TYR A 70 18.20 17.06 -3.58
C TYR A 70 17.41 16.39 -2.46
N THR A 71 17.85 16.57 -1.21
CA THR A 71 17.18 15.98 -0.03
C THR A 71 15.79 16.58 0.16
N ALA A 72 15.65 17.90 0.03
CA ALA A 72 14.37 18.59 0.11
C ALA A 72 13.40 18.12 -1.00
N TYR A 73 13.87 18.01 -2.24
CA TYR A 73 13.06 17.49 -3.35
C TYR A 73 12.57 16.07 -3.08
N LYS A 74 13.45 15.18 -2.61
CA LYS A 74 13.09 13.80 -2.27
C LYS A 74 12.05 13.74 -1.14
N LEU A 75 12.19 14.59 -0.13
CA LEU A 75 11.23 14.69 0.97
C LEU A 75 9.85 15.16 0.47
N VAL A 76 9.81 16.26 -0.27
CA VAL A 76 8.57 16.79 -0.85
C VAL A 76 7.90 15.75 -1.75
N ARG A 77 8.65 15.10 -2.64
CA ARG A 77 8.11 14.04 -3.50
C ARG A 77 7.50 12.90 -2.68
N LYS A 78 8.15 12.46 -1.60
CA LYS A 78 7.62 11.40 -0.72
C LYS A 78 6.33 11.83 -0.02
N SER A 79 6.28 13.06 0.50
CA SER A 79 5.08 13.59 1.14
C SER A 79 3.92 13.74 0.16
N VAL A 80 4.20 14.20 -1.06
CA VAL A 80 3.19 14.29 -2.13
C VAL A 80 2.71 12.90 -2.55
N ALA A 81 3.62 11.93 -2.73
CA ALA A 81 3.23 10.55 -3.06
C ALA A 81 2.33 9.92 -1.98
N GLY A 82 2.64 10.14 -0.70
CA GLY A 82 1.79 9.69 0.40
C GLY A 82 0.40 10.34 0.45
N LEU A 83 0.25 11.55 -0.09
CA LEU A 83 -1.04 12.23 -0.24
C LEU A 83 -1.78 11.82 -1.53
N MET A 84 -1.09 11.24 -2.50
CA MET A 84 -1.66 10.82 -3.79
C MET A 84 -2.14 9.37 -3.81
N ASP A 85 -2.36 8.76 -2.64
CA ASP A 85 -2.82 7.37 -2.49
C ASP A 85 -1.94 6.37 -3.24
N GLU A 86 -0.62 6.46 -3.07
CA GLU A 86 0.28 5.43 -3.59
C GLU A 86 -0.01 4.10 -2.86
N THR A 87 -0.77 3.22 -3.52
CA THR A 87 -1.10 1.88 -3.06
C THR A 87 0.19 1.13 -2.73
N ASP A 88 0.40 0.78 -1.46
CA ASP A 88 1.51 -0.09 -1.06
C ASP A 88 1.20 -1.52 -1.53
N PHE A 89 1.56 -1.80 -2.80
CA PHE A 89 1.26 -3.06 -3.49
C PHE A 89 1.71 -4.30 -2.69
N SER A 90 2.73 -4.17 -1.84
CA SER A 90 3.23 -5.28 -1.03
C SER A 90 2.26 -5.71 0.07
N MET A 91 1.56 -4.75 0.71
CA MET A 91 0.58 -5.06 1.73
C MET A 91 -0.71 -5.61 1.15
N VAL A 92 -1.10 -5.12 -0.03
CA VAL A 92 -2.30 -5.62 -0.69
C VAL A 92 -2.11 -7.07 -1.13
N ASP A 93 -0.91 -7.45 -1.57
CA ASP A 93 -0.61 -8.83 -1.92
C ASP A 93 -0.76 -9.78 -0.71
N GLU A 94 -0.33 -9.37 0.49
CA GLU A 94 -0.54 -10.15 1.73
C GLU A 94 -2.05 -10.36 2.00
N VAL A 95 -2.85 -9.29 1.88
CA VAL A 95 -4.31 -9.37 2.06
C VAL A 95 -4.95 -10.29 1.01
N LEU A 96 -4.54 -10.18 -0.26
CA LEU A 96 -5.03 -11.06 -1.32
C LEU A 96 -4.62 -12.52 -1.09
N GLN A 97 -3.43 -12.78 -0.58
CA GLN A 97 -3.01 -14.15 -0.23
C GLN A 97 -3.88 -14.73 0.88
N ILE A 98 -4.18 -13.95 1.93
CA ILE A 98 -5.07 -14.35 3.03
C ILE A 98 -6.48 -14.64 2.50
N LEU A 99 -7.03 -13.73 1.69
CA LEU A 99 -8.37 -13.84 1.10
C LEU A 99 -8.47 -15.03 0.14
N ASN A 100 -7.50 -15.24 -0.75
CA ASN A 100 -7.49 -16.40 -1.65
C ASN A 100 -7.39 -17.72 -0.89
N LYS A 101 -6.52 -17.79 0.13
CA LYS A 101 -6.27 -19.02 0.89
C LYS A 101 -7.48 -19.47 1.71
N ASN A 102 -8.23 -18.50 2.25
CA ASN A 102 -9.39 -18.77 3.10
C ASN A 102 -10.71 -18.35 2.42
N ARG A 103 -10.71 -18.34 1.08
CA ARG A 103 -11.86 -17.89 0.30
C ARG A 103 -13.07 -18.78 0.55
N GLU A 104 -14.14 -18.18 1.05
CA GLU A 104 -15.42 -18.87 1.18
C GLU A 104 -16.09 -19.02 -0.19
N ILE A 105 -16.95 -20.03 -0.30
CA ILE A 105 -17.62 -20.41 -1.55
C ILE A 105 -18.57 -19.31 -2.02
N GLU A 106 -19.16 -18.60 -1.07
CA GLU A 106 -20.06 -17.48 -1.26
C GLU A 106 -19.36 -16.25 -1.85
N TRP A 107 -18.05 -16.10 -1.66
CA TRP A 107 -17.28 -14.94 -2.14
C TRP A 107 -16.93 -15.15 -3.62
N ILE A 108 -17.90 -14.83 -4.48
CA ILE A 108 -17.83 -15.08 -5.93
C ILE A 108 -16.77 -14.20 -6.58
N ASP A 109 -16.63 -12.95 -6.14
CA ASP A 109 -15.66 -12.05 -6.73
C ASP A 109 -15.21 -10.93 -5.79
N ILE A 110 -14.01 -10.39 -6.02
CA ILE A 110 -13.50 -9.15 -5.43
C ILE A 110 -12.90 -8.30 -6.54
N HIS A 111 -13.35 -7.05 -6.68
CA HIS A 111 -12.88 -6.13 -7.72
C HIS A 111 -12.90 -4.68 -7.22
N ASN A 112 -12.38 -3.75 -8.03
CA ASN A 112 -12.19 -2.34 -7.67
C ASN A 112 -11.47 -2.14 -6.32
N LEU A 113 -10.53 -3.02 -5.99
CA LEU A 113 -9.80 -2.98 -4.74
C LEU A 113 -8.80 -1.82 -4.75
N ARG A 114 -8.93 -0.95 -3.75
CA ARG A 114 -8.06 0.18 -3.47
C ARG A 114 -7.62 0.06 -2.03
N ALA A 115 -6.34 0.32 -1.78
CA ALA A 115 -5.79 0.28 -0.44
C ALA A 115 -5.01 1.55 -0.17
N GLN A 116 -5.25 2.14 0.99
CA GLN A 116 -4.59 3.35 1.45
C GLN A 116 -4.10 3.15 2.87
N ARG A 117 -2.83 3.50 3.11
CA ARG A 117 -2.24 3.42 4.44
C ARG A 117 -2.51 4.70 5.23
N TYR A 118 -3.15 4.56 6.38
CA TYR A 118 -3.36 5.65 7.34
C TYR A 118 -2.57 5.35 8.62
N GLY A 119 -1.37 5.93 8.73
CA GLY A 119 -0.48 5.69 9.86
C GLY A 119 -0.03 4.23 9.94
N ASN A 120 -0.46 3.53 10.99
CA ASN A 120 -0.19 2.10 11.23
C ASN A 120 -1.36 1.19 10.84
N GLU A 121 -2.43 1.74 10.24
CA GLU A 121 -3.61 0.99 9.78
C GLU A 121 -3.69 1.01 8.24
N LEU A 122 -4.32 0.00 7.67
CA LEU A 122 -4.57 -0.12 6.23
C LEU A 122 -6.07 -0.03 5.96
N HIS A 123 -6.50 0.92 5.14
CA HIS A 123 -7.90 1.05 4.75
C HIS A 123 -8.06 0.44 3.37
N ILE A 124 -9.00 -0.48 3.22
CA ILE A 124 -9.26 -1.17 1.96
C ILE A 124 -10.71 -0.90 1.53
N ASP A 125 -10.87 -0.34 0.34
CA ASP A 125 -12.15 -0.20 -0.33
C ASP A 125 -12.19 -1.22 -1.47
N CYS A 126 -13.22 -2.06 -1.50
CA CYS A 126 -13.39 -3.01 -2.60
C CYS A 126 -14.85 -3.39 -2.80
N HIS A 127 -15.16 -3.97 -3.95
CA HIS A 127 -16.45 -4.56 -4.20
C HIS A 127 -16.36 -6.08 -4.01
N MET A 128 -17.30 -6.67 -3.26
CA MET A 128 -17.41 -8.12 -3.13
C MET A 128 -18.70 -8.61 -3.78
N THR A 129 -18.59 -9.55 -4.72
CA THR A 129 -19.76 -10.16 -5.38
C THR A 129 -20.26 -11.36 -4.59
N LEU A 130 -21.55 -11.35 -4.26
CA LEU A 130 -22.25 -12.38 -3.48
C LEU A 130 -23.49 -12.90 -4.23
N PRO A 131 -24.03 -14.08 -3.85
CA PRO A 131 -25.25 -14.61 -4.46
C PRO A 131 -26.44 -13.64 -4.34
N ASN A 132 -27.08 -13.33 -5.49
CA ASN A 132 -28.19 -12.36 -5.57
C ASN A 132 -29.45 -12.79 -4.78
N TYR A 133 -29.57 -14.07 -4.42
CA TYR A 133 -30.68 -14.56 -3.61
C TYR A 133 -30.40 -14.51 -2.09
N PHE A 134 -29.25 -13.96 -1.67
CA PHE A 134 -28.99 -13.71 -0.25
C PHE A 134 -29.80 -12.52 0.24
N ASP A 135 -30.36 -12.63 1.43
CA ASP A 135 -30.90 -11.47 2.14
C ASP A 135 -29.78 -10.57 2.67
N LEU A 136 -30.16 -9.34 3.03
CA LEU A 136 -29.21 -8.32 3.49
C LEU A 136 -28.44 -8.73 4.75
N THR A 137 -29.05 -9.51 5.65
CA THR A 137 -28.38 -9.99 6.86
C THR A 137 -27.31 -11.01 6.53
N ARG A 138 -27.58 -11.94 5.60
CA ARG A 138 -26.57 -12.87 5.11
C ARG A 138 -25.44 -12.14 4.38
N VAL A 139 -25.76 -11.14 3.56
CA VAL A 139 -24.75 -10.30 2.89
C VAL A 139 -23.84 -9.62 3.90
N HIS A 140 -24.41 -8.94 4.91
CA HIS A 140 -23.64 -8.29 5.96
C HIS A 140 -22.75 -9.28 6.71
N HIS A 141 -23.26 -10.47 7.03
CA HIS A 141 -22.49 -11.52 7.69
C HIS A 141 -21.25 -11.93 6.88
N GLU A 142 -21.40 -12.15 5.57
CA GLU A 142 -20.27 -12.52 4.72
C GLU A 142 -19.24 -11.38 4.56
N VAL A 143 -19.71 -10.14 4.48
CA VAL A 143 -18.85 -8.94 4.47
C VAL A 143 -18.05 -8.83 5.77
N SER A 144 -18.71 -8.94 6.93
CA SER A 144 -18.03 -8.90 8.24
C SER A 144 -17.02 -10.03 8.39
N LYS A 145 -17.35 -11.23 7.89
CA LYS A 145 -16.46 -12.39 7.95
C LYS A 145 -15.17 -12.17 7.14
N ALA A 146 -15.25 -11.53 5.98
CA ALA A 146 -14.06 -11.17 5.20
C ALA A 146 -13.16 -10.17 5.95
N ASP A 147 -13.75 -9.15 6.59
CA ASP A 147 -13.02 -8.16 7.40
C ASP A 147 -12.35 -8.80 8.63
N GLU A 148 -13.08 -9.63 9.38
CA GLU A 148 -12.56 -10.37 10.53
C GLU A 148 -11.42 -11.32 10.14
N LEU A 149 -11.57 -12.01 9.00
CA LEU A 149 -10.56 -12.95 8.49
C LEU A 149 -9.22 -12.23 8.24
N VAL A 150 -9.24 -11.09 7.56
CA VAL A 150 -8.01 -10.36 7.27
C VAL A 150 -7.37 -9.82 8.55
N ASN A 151 -8.17 -9.31 9.49
CA ASN A 151 -7.65 -8.84 10.77
C ASN A 151 -7.13 -9.96 11.69
N GLN A 152 -7.60 -11.20 11.50
CA GLN A 152 -7.12 -12.36 12.26
C GLN A 152 -5.75 -12.85 11.78
N PHE A 153 -5.50 -12.83 10.47
CA PHE A 153 -4.27 -13.39 9.88
C PHE A 153 -3.25 -12.34 9.42
N GLY A 154 -3.66 -11.09 9.27
CA GLY A 154 -2.81 -9.99 8.83
C GLY A 154 -1.89 -9.48 9.92
N ASN A 155 -0.69 -9.05 9.54
CA ASN A 155 0.25 -8.40 10.46
C ASN A 155 -0.09 -6.93 10.76
N ILE A 156 -1.04 -6.35 10.01
CA ILE A 156 -1.40 -4.94 10.07
C ILE A 156 -2.91 -4.85 10.26
N LYS A 157 -3.32 -4.00 11.20
CA LYS A 157 -4.74 -3.71 11.44
C LYS A 157 -5.33 -3.12 10.17
N THR A 158 -6.40 -3.73 9.68
CA THR A 158 -7.01 -3.39 8.38
C THR A 158 -8.47 -3.02 8.61
N GLU A 159 -8.94 -1.94 8.00
CA GLU A 159 -10.36 -1.55 7.99
C GLU A 159 -10.91 -1.72 6.57
N PHE A 160 -11.96 -2.53 6.43
CA PHE A 160 -12.61 -2.78 5.16
C PHE A 160 -13.88 -1.94 4.96
N PHE A 161 -13.96 -1.29 3.80
CA PHE A 161 -15.18 -0.73 3.23
C PHE A 161 -15.58 -1.59 2.03
N ILE A 162 -16.45 -2.58 2.25
CA ILE A 162 -16.87 -3.51 1.20
C ILE A 162 -18.22 -3.09 0.64
N HIS A 163 -18.24 -2.74 -0.65
CA HIS A 163 -19.49 -2.62 -1.40
C HIS A 163 -19.95 -4.01 -1.84
N ALA A 164 -21.13 -4.45 -1.38
CA ALA A 164 -21.67 -5.75 -1.74
C ALA A 164 -22.42 -5.68 -3.08
N ASP A 165 -21.92 -6.41 -4.08
CA ASP A 165 -22.51 -6.53 -5.41
C ASP A 165 -23.28 -7.85 -5.56
N PRO A 166 -24.48 -7.85 -6.16
CA PRO A 166 -25.15 -9.10 -6.51
C PRO A 166 -24.46 -9.77 -7.70
N CYS A 167 -24.43 -11.10 -7.68
CA CYS A 167 -24.01 -11.88 -8.85
C CYS A 167 -25.04 -11.74 -9.99
N ILE A 168 -24.54 -11.59 -11.21
CA ILE A 168 -25.33 -11.57 -12.44
C ILE A 168 -25.02 -12.82 -13.29
N PRO A 169 -25.83 -13.17 -14.31
CA PRO A 169 -25.60 -14.35 -15.15
C PRO A 169 -24.17 -14.48 -15.71
N GLU A 170 -23.55 -13.36 -16.03
CA GLU A 170 -22.19 -13.25 -16.56
C GLU A 170 -21.13 -13.71 -15.55
N CYS A 171 -21.44 -13.74 -14.24
CA CYS A 171 -20.53 -14.25 -13.21
C CYS A 171 -20.49 -15.79 -13.14
N CYS A 172 -21.43 -16.49 -13.78
CA CYS A 172 -21.64 -17.91 -13.53
C CYS A 172 -20.49 -18.82 -13.99
N PHE A 173 -19.72 -18.41 -15.02
CA PHE A 173 -18.61 -19.23 -15.54
C PHE A 173 -17.42 -19.33 -14.59
N TYR A 174 -17.34 -18.47 -13.58
CA TYR A 174 -16.34 -18.52 -12.51
C TYR A 174 -16.90 -18.66 -11.09
N CYS A 175 -18.22 -18.69 -10.96
CA CYS A 175 -18.91 -18.84 -9.69
C CYS A 175 -18.70 -20.25 -9.12
N ARG A 176 -18.15 -20.33 -7.90
CA ARG A 176 -17.92 -21.57 -7.14
C ARG A 176 -19.14 -22.10 -6.39
N MET A 177 -20.25 -21.35 -6.37
CA MET A 177 -21.43 -21.71 -5.59
C MET A 177 -22.05 -23.05 -6.05
N PRO A 178 -22.07 -24.09 -5.20
CA PRO A 178 -22.65 -25.38 -5.55
C PRO A 178 -24.18 -25.27 -5.61
N ASN A 179 -24.81 -26.01 -6.52
CA ASN A 179 -26.28 -26.11 -6.63
C ASN A 179 -27.01 -24.76 -6.65
N CYS A 180 -26.41 -23.74 -7.31
CA CYS A 180 -26.98 -22.40 -7.37
C CYS A 180 -28.34 -22.40 -8.11
N PRO A 181 -29.43 -21.92 -7.49
CA PRO A 181 -30.78 -21.99 -8.06
C PRO A 181 -31.00 -21.08 -9.27
N ILE A 182 -30.13 -20.08 -9.46
CA ILE A 182 -30.22 -19.08 -10.53
C ILE A 182 -29.05 -19.17 -11.52
N ARG A 183 -28.33 -20.30 -11.54
CA ARG A 183 -27.15 -20.49 -12.39
C ARG A 183 -27.55 -20.48 -13.87
N SER A 184 -26.96 -19.58 -14.65
CA SER A 184 -27.20 -19.47 -16.10
C SER A 184 -26.25 -20.34 -16.94
N GLN A 185 -25.04 -20.62 -16.43
CA GLN A 185 -24.02 -21.42 -17.12
C GLN A 185 -23.13 -22.18 -16.13
N GLU A 186 -22.54 -23.28 -16.60
CA GLU A 186 -21.60 -24.07 -15.81
C GLU A 186 -20.29 -23.32 -15.56
N LYS A 187 -19.62 -23.65 -14.45
CA LYS A 187 -18.32 -23.08 -14.14
C LYS A 187 -17.28 -23.69 -15.08
N THR A 188 -16.60 -22.85 -15.86
CA THR A 188 -15.51 -23.25 -16.77
C THR A 188 -14.14 -22.80 -16.25
N GLU A 189 -14.09 -21.73 -15.48
CA GLU A 189 -12.84 -21.10 -15.04
C GLU A 189 -12.75 -20.97 -13.53
N ASP A 190 -11.52 -21.04 -13.01
CA ASP A 190 -11.25 -20.76 -11.61
C ASP A 190 -10.46 -19.47 -11.45
N TYR A 191 -11.09 -18.45 -10.86
CA TYR A 191 -10.51 -17.14 -10.74
C TYR A 191 -9.70 -17.01 -9.46
N ILE A 192 -8.42 -16.69 -9.61
CA ILE A 192 -7.52 -16.30 -8.52
C ILE A 192 -7.52 -14.78 -8.44
N TRP A 193 -7.64 -14.23 -7.23
CA TRP A 193 -7.56 -12.78 -7.03
C TRP A 193 -6.10 -12.33 -7.04
N ASP A 194 -5.69 -11.68 -8.13
CA ASP A 194 -4.36 -11.06 -8.27
C ASP A 194 -4.47 -9.53 -8.35
N MET A 195 -3.39 -8.82 -8.01
CA MET A 195 -3.37 -7.35 -7.97
C MET A 195 -3.74 -6.68 -9.30
N ALA A 196 -3.32 -7.25 -10.43
CA ALA A 196 -3.55 -6.65 -11.74
C ALA A 196 -5.03 -6.66 -12.12
N ARG A 197 -5.78 -7.62 -11.58
CA ARG A 197 -7.21 -7.83 -11.86
C ARG A 197 -8.10 -7.17 -10.82
N VAL A 198 -7.84 -7.37 -9.52
CA VAL A 198 -8.71 -6.81 -8.47
C VAL A 198 -8.67 -5.29 -8.44
N ALA A 199 -7.57 -4.65 -8.86
CA ALA A 199 -7.45 -3.20 -8.88
C ALA A 199 -8.33 -2.53 -9.95
N GLN A 200 -8.80 -3.29 -10.95
CA GLN A 200 -9.64 -2.75 -12.00
C GLN A 200 -11.07 -2.55 -11.50
N ASN A 201 -11.67 -1.41 -11.84
CA ASN A 201 -13.09 -1.15 -11.58
C ASN A 201 -13.99 -1.83 -12.62
N ASN A 202 -13.75 -3.12 -12.85
CA ASN A 202 -14.49 -3.95 -13.78
C ASN A 202 -14.72 -5.29 -13.10
N LYS A 203 -15.94 -5.81 -13.18
CA LYS A 203 -16.21 -7.20 -12.80
C LYS A 203 -15.41 -8.12 -13.72
N HIS A 204 -14.92 -9.24 -13.21
CA HIS A 204 -13.95 -10.07 -13.93
C HIS A 204 -14.46 -10.75 -15.22
N PHE A 205 -15.75 -10.60 -15.55
CA PHE A 205 -16.29 -10.98 -16.87
C PHE A 205 -16.04 -9.93 -17.98
N ALA A 206 -15.69 -8.69 -17.64
CA ALA A 206 -15.52 -7.62 -18.64
C ALA A 206 -14.16 -7.65 -19.36
N THR A 207 -13.20 -8.43 -18.86
CA THR A 207 -11.84 -8.48 -19.42
C THR A 207 -11.78 -9.22 -20.76
N GLU A 208 -12.72 -10.13 -21.07
CA GLU A 208 -12.75 -10.82 -22.38
C GLU A 208 -13.27 -9.93 -23.52
N THR A 209 -14.02 -8.87 -23.24
CA THR A 209 -14.58 -8.02 -24.31
C THR A 209 -13.53 -7.14 -24.98
N ILE A 210 -12.43 -6.82 -24.30
CA ILE A 210 -11.38 -5.93 -24.85
C ILE A 210 -10.47 -6.66 -25.85
N VAL A 211 -10.31 -7.99 -25.73
CA VAL A 211 -9.44 -8.75 -26.65
C VAL A 211 -10.13 -8.99 -28.01
N ILE A 212 -11.46 -9.00 -28.06
CA ILE A 212 -12.23 -9.26 -29.29
C ILE A 212 -12.55 -7.94 -30.04
N ALA A 213 -12.42 -6.78 -29.39
CA ALA A 213 -12.75 -5.48 -30.00
C ALA A 213 -11.59 -4.83 -30.81
N HIS A 214 -10.47 -5.54 -30.98
CA HIS A 214 -9.27 -5.05 -31.70
C HIS A 214 -8.82 -5.94 -32.87
N GLU A 215 -9.69 -6.81 -33.39
CA GLU A 215 -9.52 -7.47 -34.71
C GLU A 215 -10.54 -6.97 -35.74
#